data_AF-A0A3N5KGJ0-F1
#
_entry.id   AF-A0A3N5KGJ0-F1
#
_cell.length_a   1.000
_cell.length_b   1.000
_cell.length_c   1.000
_cell.angle_alpha   90.00
_cell.angle_beta   90.00
_cell.angle_gamma   90.00
#
_symmetry.space_group_name_H-M   'P 1'
#
loop_
_entity.id
_entity.type
_entity.pdbx_description
1 polymer ?
#
loop_
_entity_poly.entity_id
_entity_poly.type
_entity_poly.pdbx_seq_one_letter_code
_entity_poly.pdbx_strand_id
1 'polypeptide(L)' 'EIANTMYLSVNTVRTHVKAIYRKLDVSSRADAVARGRDLSLL' A
#
# COMPACT_ATOMS: atom_id res chain seq x y z
N GLU A 1 -12.59 6.72 -0.22
CA GLU A 1 -12.19 7.49 0.98
C GLU A 1 -10.76 8.03 0.88
N ILE A 2 -9.71 7.20 0.98
CA ILE A 2 -8.28 7.63 0.95
C ILE A 2 -7.95 8.61 -0.19
N ALA A 3 -8.39 8.30 -1.41
CA ALA A 3 -8.15 9.13 -2.59
C ALA A 3 -8.72 10.56 -2.42
N ASN A 4 -9.94 10.67 -1.90
CA ASN A 4 -10.60 11.96 -1.68
C ASN A 4 -9.93 12.75 -0.55
N THR A 5 -9.54 12.08 0.54
CA THR A 5 -8.84 12.72 1.66
C THR A 5 -7.48 13.28 1.25
N MET A 6 -6.80 12.62 0.31
CA MET A 6 -5.48 13.03 -0.18
C MET A 6 -5.55 13.92 -1.45
N TYR A 7 -6.74 14.28 -1.93
CA TYR A 7 -6.94 14.98 -3.21
C TYR A 7 -6.26 14.27 -4.41
N LEU A 8 -6.21 12.93 -4.37
CA LEU A 8 -5.61 12.09 -5.39
C LEU A 8 -6.67 11.33 -6.18
N SER A 9 -6.33 10.97 -7.42
CA SER A 9 -7.16 10.03 -8.18
C SER A 9 -7.09 8.63 -7.58
N VAL A 10 -8.16 7.85 -7.74
CA VAL A 10 -8.18 6.42 -7.34
C VAL A 10 -7.07 5.64 -8.04
N ASN A 11 -6.75 6.00 -9.28
CA ASN A 11 -5.66 5.37 -10.04
C ASN A 11 -4.29 5.66 -9.42
N THR A 12 -4.07 6.88 -8.92
CA THR A 12 -2.83 7.26 -8.22
C THR A 12 -2.67 6.43 -6.94
N VAL A 13 -3.73 6.28 -6.14
CA VAL A 13 -3.69 5.41 -4.96
C VAL A 13 -3.37 3.97 -5.35
N ARG A 14 -3.98 3.44 -6.41
CA ARG A 14 -3.69 2.08 -6.92
C ARG A 14 -2.23 1.92 -7.33
N THR A 15 -1.64 2.92 -7.97
CA THR A 15 -0.22 2.92 -8.35
C THR A 15 0.68 2.90 -7.11
N HIS A 16 0.38 3.69 -6.08
CA HIS A 16 1.13 3.66 -4.83
C HIS A 16 1.05 2.31 -4.13
N VAL A 17 -0.15 1.71 -4.06
CA VAL A 17 -0.34 0.37 -3.48
C VAL A 17 0.50 -0.68 -4.21
N LYS A 18 0.49 -0.68 -5.55
CA LYS A 18 1.33 -1.59 -6.34
C LYS A 18 2.83 -1.39 -6.08
N ALA A 19 3.26 -0.14 -5.96
CA ALA A 19 4.66 0.18 -5.65
C ALA A 19 5.05 -0.32 -4.25
N ILE A 20 4.17 -0.20 -3.26
CA ILE A 20 4.37 -0.72 -1.89
C ILE A 20 4.47 -2.24 -1.94
N TYR A 21 3.57 -2.92 -2.63
CA TYR A 21 3.61 -4.37 -2.77
C TYR A 21 4.93 -4.87 -3.36
N ARG A 22 5.40 -4.21 -4.42
CA ARG A 22 6.71 -4.51 -5.01
C ARG A 22 7.87 -4.26 -4.06
N LYS A 23 7.81 -3.19 -3.24
CA LYS A 23 8.87 -2.88 -2.26
C LYS A 23 8.90 -3.86 -1.10
N LEU A 24 7.75 -4.40 -0.72
CA LEU A 24 7.62 -5.37 0.37
C LEU A 24 7.73 -6.82 -0.12
N ASP A 25 7.82 -7.03 -1.44
CA ASP A 25 7.81 -8.35 -2.10
C ASP A 25 6.58 -9.21 -1.75
N VAL A 26 5.40 -8.61 -1.89
CA VAL A 26 4.10 -9.24 -1.56
C VAL A 26 3.07 -9.04 -2.67
N SER A 27 2.02 -9.86 -2.69
CA SER A 27 0.96 -9.83 -3.72
C SER A 27 -0.43 -9.43 -3.19
N SER A 28 -0.63 -9.41 -1.87
CA SER A 28 -1.91 -9.09 -1.25
C SER A 28 -1.81 -7.98 -0.20
N ARG A 29 -2.96 -7.39 0.13
CA ARG A 29 -3.06 -6.37 1.19
C ARG A 29 -2.72 -6.96 2.56
N ALA A 30 -3.18 -8.19 2.82
CA ALA A 30 -2.95 -8.86 4.09
C ALA A 30 -1.46 -9.10 4.29
N ASP A 31 -0.77 -9.60 3.26
CA ASP A 31 0.68 -9.85 3.29
C ASP A 31 1.47 -8.54 3.47
N ALA A 32 1.05 -7.45 2.81
CA ALA A 32 1.68 -6.15 2.98
C ALA A 32 1.56 -5.63 4.42
N VAL A 33 0.43 -5.85 5.09
CA VAL A 33 0.24 -5.46 6.49
C VAL A 33 1.07 -6.35 7.42
N ALA A 34 1.08 -7.66 7.20
CA ALA A 34 1.91 -8.59 7.97
C ALA A 34 3.40 -8.23 7.83
N ARG A 35 3.88 -8.07 6.60
CA ARG A 35 5.26 -7.70 6.31
C ARG A 35 5.64 -6.32 6.87
N GLY A 36 4.71 -5.36 6.84
CA GLY A 36 4.91 -4.05 7.46
C GLY A 36 5.11 -4.12 8.97
N ARG A 37 4.39 -5.02 9.67
CA ARG A 37 4.58 -5.27 11.12
C ARG A 37 5.92 -5.94 11.40
N ASP A 38 6.30 -6.95 10.62
CA ASP A 38 7.60 -7.64 10.77
C ASP A 38 8.78 -6.67 10.61
N LEU A 39 8.62 -5.67 9.74
CA LEU A 39 9.61 -4.62 9.48
C LEU A 39 9.47 -3.39 10.41
N SER A 40 8.53 -3.39 11.36
CA SER A 40 8.23 -2.25 12.24
C SER A 40 7.91 -0.94 11.50
N LEU A 41 7.19 -1.03 10.38
CA LEU A 41 6.75 0.09 9.55
C LEU A 41 5.28 0.50 9.79
N LEU A 42 4.58 -0.21 10.68
CA LEU A 42 3.15 -0.07 11.01
C LEU A 42 2.96 -0.23 12.52
#